data_AF-A0A3E0PVT4-F1
#
_entry.id   AF-A0A3E0PVT4-F1
#
_cell.length_a   1.000
_cell.length_b   1.000
_cell.length_c   1.000
_cell.angle_alpha   90.00
_cell.angle_beta   90.00
_cell.angle_gamma   90.00
#
_symmetry.space_group_name_H-M   'P 1'
#
loop_
_entity.id
_entity.type
_entity.pdbx_description
1 polymer ?
#
loop_
_entity_poly.entity_id
_entity_poly.type
_entity_poly.pdbx_seq_one_letter_code
_entity_poly.pdbx_strand_id
1 'polypeptide(L)'
;MAVNPDPKPGRWILPLVVLGMIAFTYFFVRELPEASPDTTLATGTTTTSTPGDGTTTTSGPGNGGTVDPEVQAYLDELDQINSALQLLRTEMVTVNEGFDADPREIEYSDAEAQMETIEVDTEALADQVAAMTVPAGFETNHQALTSAIDTAAGAASDALAGLRSDDEGELRQAAVVAYTQAADDFSTEVENTKIAAGVPTDG
;
A
#
# COMPACT_ATOMS: atom_id res chain seq x y z
N MET A 1 -35.19 23.57 -16.02
CA MET A 1 -33.96 24.37 -15.89
C MET A 1 -32.93 23.44 -15.31
N ALA A 2 -32.08 22.85 -16.17
CA ALA A 2 -31.02 21.95 -15.74
C ALA A 2 -29.83 22.82 -15.28
N VAL A 3 -29.54 22.79 -13.99
CA VAL A 3 -28.25 23.28 -13.48
C VAL A 3 -27.37 22.04 -13.45
N ASN A 4 -26.53 21.92 -14.46
CA ASN A 4 -25.42 20.97 -14.53
C ASN A 4 -24.40 21.39 -13.45
N PRO A 5 -24.23 20.65 -12.33
CA PRO A 5 -23.05 20.80 -11.54
C PRO A 5 -21.96 20.01 -12.28
N ASP A 6 -21.22 20.72 -13.12
CA ASP A 6 -20.01 20.21 -13.75
C ASP A 6 -19.08 19.63 -12.65
N PRO A 7 -18.80 18.32 -12.62
CA PRO A 7 -17.85 17.76 -11.68
C PRO A 7 -16.47 18.28 -12.10
N LYS A 8 -16.02 19.35 -11.44
CA LYS A 8 -14.77 20.04 -11.78
C LYS A 8 -13.64 19.02 -11.93
N PRO A 9 -13.06 18.84 -13.13
CA PRO A 9 -12.02 17.84 -13.40
C PRO A 9 -10.70 18.10 -12.66
N GLY A 10 -10.62 19.19 -11.88
CA GLY A 10 -9.44 19.57 -11.12
C GLY A 10 -9.35 19.05 -9.68
N ARG A 11 -10.34 18.33 -9.14
CA ARG A 11 -10.29 17.85 -7.73
C ARG A 11 -9.54 16.53 -7.54
N TRP A 12 -9.54 15.64 -8.53
CA TRP A 12 -8.97 14.30 -8.42
C TRP A 12 -7.59 14.15 -9.07
N ILE A 13 -7.21 15.05 -9.99
CA ILE A 13 -5.87 15.05 -10.59
C ILE A 13 -4.75 15.24 -9.54
N LEU A 14 -5.05 15.95 -8.43
CA LEU A 14 -4.07 16.25 -7.40
C LEU A 14 -3.65 15.00 -6.60
N PRO A 15 -4.57 14.21 -6.00
CA PRO A 15 -4.19 12.96 -5.32
C PRO A 15 -3.50 11.97 -6.26
N LEU A 16 -3.97 11.82 -7.51
CA LEU A 16 -3.33 10.98 -8.54
C LEU A 16 -1.89 11.40 -8.87
N VAL A 17 -1.65 12.71 -9.05
CA VAL A 17 -0.30 13.24 -9.29
C VAL A 17 0.60 13.05 -8.08
N VAL A 18 0.06 13.16 -6.86
CA VAL A 18 0.83 12.92 -5.63
C VAL A 18 1.22 11.44 -5.52
N LEU A 19 0.29 10.51 -5.77
CA LEU A 19 0.57 9.07 -5.74
C LEU A 19 1.58 8.68 -6.83
N GLY A 20 1.42 9.20 -8.05
CA GLY A 20 2.38 9.04 -9.14
C GLY A 20 3.75 9.68 -8.86
N MET A 21 3.80 10.84 -8.20
CA MET A 21 5.07 11.45 -7.78
C MET A 21 5.77 10.62 -6.71
N ILE A 22 5.02 10.06 -5.75
CA ILE A 22 5.55 9.20 -4.69
C ILE A 22 6.13 7.91 -5.29
N ALA A 23 5.37 7.22 -6.16
CA ALA A 23 5.83 6.03 -6.87
C ALA A 23 7.08 6.32 -7.73
N PHE A 24 7.09 7.45 -8.45
CA PHE A 24 8.23 7.85 -9.27
C PHE A 24 9.47 8.22 -8.45
N THR A 25 9.31 8.87 -7.29
CA THR A 25 10.45 9.14 -6.40
C THR A 25 11.04 7.86 -5.80
N TYR A 26 10.20 6.89 -5.45
CA TYR A 26 10.67 5.59 -4.93
C TYR A 26 11.47 4.83 -6.00
N PHE A 27 10.93 4.68 -7.22
CA PHE A 27 11.63 4.01 -8.32
C PHE A 27 12.97 4.70 -8.64
N PHE A 28 13.00 6.03 -8.65
CA PHE A 28 14.22 6.79 -8.92
C PHE A 28 15.31 6.61 -7.85
N VAL A 29 14.94 6.49 -6.57
CA VAL A 29 15.91 6.27 -5.48
C VAL A 29 16.41 4.82 -5.46
N ARG A 30 15.55 3.85 -5.75
CA ARG A 30 15.90 2.42 -5.80
C ARG A 30 16.83 2.07 -6.97
N GLU A 31 16.81 2.85 -8.06
CA GLU A 31 17.69 2.65 -9.22
C GLU A 31 19.06 3.33 -9.11
N LEU A 32 19.37 4.04 -8.00
CA LEU A 32 20.71 4.58 -7.80
C LEU A 32 21.66 3.44 -7.46
N PRO A 33 22.72 3.18 -8.26
CA PRO A 33 23.74 2.20 -7.87
C PRO A 33 24.33 2.63 -6.54
N GLU A 34 24.42 1.71 -5.57
CA GLU A 34 25.07 1.96 -4.29
C GLU A 34 26.42 2.62 -4.55
N ALA A 35 26.62 3.81 -3.99
CA ALA A 35 27.88 4.52 -4.11
C ALA A 35 28.98 3.61 -3.54
N SER A 36 29.78 3.00 -4.42
CA SER A 36 30.92 2.20 -4.03
C SER A 36 31.83 3.07 -3.16
N PRO A 37 32.11 2.71 -1.89
CA PRO A 37 33.06 3.46 -1.10
C PRO A 37 34.47 3.02 -1.49
N ASP A 38 34.96 3.53 -2.61
CA ASP A 38 36.36 3.35 -3.01
C ASP A 38 37.02 4.71 -3.22
N THR A 39 37.54 5.33 -2.13
CA THR A 39 38.83 6.06 -2.14
C THR A 39 39.42 6.26 -0.73
N THR A 40 40.25 5.30 -0.31
CA THR A 40 41.54 5.38 0.44
C THR A 40 41.80 6.41 1.57
N LEU A 41 42.15 5.91 2.77
CA LEU A 41 43.42 6.21 3.47
C LEU A 41 43.70 5.19 4.60
N ALA A 42 44.83 4.49 4.49
CA ALA A 42 45.31 3.50 5.44
C ALA A 42 45.82 4.14 6.74
N THR A 43 45.52 3.54 7.90
CA THR A 43 46.46 3.37 9.04
C THR A 43 45.94 2.21 9.90
N GLY A 44 46.76 1.18 10.07
CA GLY A 44 46.39 -0.06 10.75
C GLY A 44 46.49 -0.02 12.27
N THR A 45 45.96 -1.04 12.94
CA THR A 45 46.68 -1.92 13.90
C THR A 45 45.81 -3.14 14.24
N THR A 46 46.48 -4.30 14.24
CA THR A 46 46.09 -5.68 14.49
C THR A 46 45.48 -5.97 15.87
N THR A 47 44.52 -6.91 15.97
CA THR A 47 44.35 -8.04 16.94
C THR A 47 42.87 -8.47 16.95
N THR A 48 42.39 -9.72 17.04
CA THR A 48 42.93 -11.07 17.28
C THR A 48 41.88 -12.07 16.74
N SER A 49 42.31 -13.20 16.18
CA SER A 49 41.45 -14.34 15.83
C SER A 49 41.14 -15.18 17.09
N THR A 50 39.86 -15.50 17.32
CA THR A 50 39.47 -16.73 18.04
C THR A 50 38.18 -17.29 17.42
N PRO A 51 38.11 -18.59 17.10
CA PRO A 51 36.91 -19.25 16.57
C PRO A 51 36.02 -19.83 17.67
N GLY A 52 34.70 -19.83 17.43
CA GLY A 52 33.67 -20.44 18.28
C GLY A 52 32.48 -19.49 18.41
N ASP A 53 31.23 -19.92 18.41
CA ASP A 53 30.59 -21.22 18.27
C ASP A 53 29.16 -20.89 17.80
N GLY A 54 28.50 -21.81 17.12
CA GLY A 54 27.16 -21.60 16.56
C GLY A 54 26.19 -21.09 17.63
N THR A 55 25.63 -19.90 17.42
CA THR A 55 24.46 -19.44 18.19
C THR A 55 23.48 -18.83 17.21
N THR A 56 22.45 -19.60 16.88
CA THR A 56 21.21 -19.10 16.28
C THR A 56 20.65 -18.05 17.22
N THR A 57 20.71 -16.78 16.82
CA THR A 57 20.09 -15.70 17.59
C THR A 57 18.65 -15.59 17.12
N THR A 58 17.73 -16.20 17.88
CA THR A 58 16.33 -15.83 17.85
C THR A 58 16.20 -14.51 18.61
N SER A 59 16.10 -13.39 17.89
CA SER A 59 15.84 -12.08 18.49
C SER A 59 14.34 -11.83 18.58
N GLY A 60 13.84 -11.70 19.80
CA GLY A 60 12.56 -11.11 20.16
C GLY A 60 12.31 -11.28 21.66
N PRO A 61 11.61 -10.38 22.38
CA PRO A 61 11.29 -8.97 22.10
C PRO A 61 12.08 -8.04 23.06
N GLY A 62 12.73 -7.02 22.51
CA GLY A 62 13.56 -6.08 23.28
C GLY A 62 12.98 -4.67 23.26
N ASN A 63 12.37 -4.26 24.37
CA ASN A 63 12.09 -2.85 24.66
C ASN A 63 13.38 -2.02 24.47
N GLY A 64 13.43 -1.16 23.45
CA GLY A 64 14.45 -0.13 23.28
C GLY A 64 15.69 -0.48 22.43
N GLY A 65 15.63 -1.52 21.59
CA GLY A 65 16.64 -1.75 20.55
C GLY A 65 16.27 -1.04 19.25
N THR A 66 17.22 -0.37 18.60
CA THR A 66 17.04 0.15 17.24
C THR A 66 16.59 -0.99 16.33
N VAL A 67 15.43 -0.84 15.66
CA VAL A 67 14.94 -1.78 14.66
C VAL A 67 16.03 -1.98 13.61
N ASP A 68 16.20 -3.21 13.15
CA ASP A 68 17.14 -3.50 12.07
C ASP A 68 16.83 -2.61 10.85
N PRO A 69 17.82 -1.96 10.20
CA PRO A 69 17.56 -1.06 9.08
C PRO A 69 16.81 -1.72 7.92
N GLU A 70 16.98 -3.03 7.68
CA GLU A 70 16.23 -3.78 6.66
C GLU A 70 14.76 -3.91 7.05
N VAL A 71 14.49 -4.22 8.33
CA VAL A 71 13.12 -4.28 8.87
C VAL A 71 12.48 -2.90 8.86
N GLN A 72 13.22 -1.85 9.21
CA GLN A 72 12.69 -0.49 9.17
C GLN A 72 12.30 -0.08 7.74
N ALA A 73 13.16 -0.35 6.74
CA ALA A 73 12.84 -0.05 5.34
C ALA A 73 11.60 -0.81 4.84
N TYR A 74 11.45 -2.08 5.24
CA TYR A 74 10.27 -2.88 4.96
C TYR A 74 9.00 -2.26 5.55
N LEU A 75 9.03 -1.85 6.83
CA LEU A 75 7.90 -1.21 7.50
C LEU A 75 7.54 0.15 6.89
N ASP A 76 8.55 0.97 6.55
CA ASP A 76 8.35 2.26 5.91
C ASP A 76 7.65 2.11 4.55
N GLU A 77 8.02 1.09 3.77
CA GLU A 77 7.36 0.78 2.50
C GLU A 77 5.93 0.27 2.71
N LEU A 78 5.68 -0.58 3.71
CA LEU A 78 4.32 -0.99 4.06
C LEU A 78 3.43 0.19 4.48
N ASP A 79 3.98 1.16 5.20
CA ASP A 79 3.24 2.37 5.59
C ASP A 79 2.87 3.25 4.40
N GLN A 80 3.78 3.34 3.42
CA GLN A 80 3.52 4.04 2.17
C GLN A 80 2.40 3.34 1.37
N ILE A 81 2.50 2.03 1.21
CA ILE A 81 1.49 1.22 0.49
C ILE A 81 0.14 1.31 1.20
N ASN A 82 0.11 1.18 2.54
CA ASN A 82 -1.12 1.32 3.32
C ASN A 82 -1.74 2.69 3.11
N SER A 83 -0.95 3.76 3.21
CA SER A 83 -1.44 5.13 3.00
C SER A 83 -2.04 5.31 1.61
N ALA A 84 -1.40 4.76 0.57
CA ALA A 84 -1.92 4.78 -0.80
C ALA A 84 -3.23 4.00 -0.93
N LEU A 85 -3.31 2.79 -0.35
CA LEU A 85 -4.51 1.97 -0.37
C LEU A 85 -5.69 2.64 0.38
N GLN A 86 -5.44 3.32 1.50
CA GLN A 86 -6.46 4.06 2.23
C GLN A 86 -7.00 5.27 1.45
N LEU A 87 -6.16 5.91 0.63
CA LEU A 87 -6.60 6.95 -0.30
C LEU A 87 -7.52 6.37 -1.38
N LEU A 88 -7.13 5.25 -2.00
CA LEU A 88 -7.95 4.56 -3.01
C LEU A 88 -9.28 4.06 -2.43
N ARG A 89 -9.28 3.54 -1.19
CA ARG A 89 -10.50 3.20 -0.43
C ARG A 89 -11.43 4.39 -0.28
N THR A 90 -10.89 5.54 0.11
CA THR A 90 -11.68 6.77 0.25
C THR A 90 -12.25 7.21 -1.09
N GLU A 91 -11.48 7.09 -2.17
CA GLU A 91 -11.92 7.41 -3.52
C GLU A 91 -13.03 6.46 -3.99
N MET A 92 -12.87 5.15 -3.81
CA MET A 92 -13.88 4.13 -4.15
C MET A 92 -15.23 4.42 -3.47
N VAL A 93 -15.20 4.70 -2.17
CA VAL A 93 -16.41 5.07 -1.41
C VAL A 93 -17.00 6.37 -1.95
N THR A 94 -16.19 7.38 -2.19
CA THR A 94 -16.66 8.69 -2.70
C THR A 94 -17.30 8.57 -4.08
N VAL A 95 -16.70 7.79 -4.98
CA VAL A 95 -17.24 7.53 -6.33
C VAL A 95 -18.57 6.81 -6.23
N ASN A 96 -18.64 5.75 -5.41
CA ASN A 96 -19.87 4.99 -5.21
C ASN A 96 -20.99 5.85 -4.61
N GLU A 97 -20.70 6.60 -3.54
CA GLU A 97 -21.68 7.49 -2.89
C GLU A 97 -22.14 8.61 -3.82
N GLY A 98 -21.23 9.24 -4.57
CA GLY A 98 -21.58 10.29 -5.53
C GLY A 98 -22.40 9.78 -6.72
N PHE A 99 -22.18 8.54 -7.14
CA PHE A 99 -22.99 7.87 -8.17
C PHE A 99 -24.40 7.54 -7.66
N ASP A 100 -24.53 7.13 -6.39
CA ASP A 100 -25.81 6.76 -5.74
C ASP A 100 -26.58 7.94 -5.13
N ALA A 101 -26.00 9.15 -5.12
CA ALA A 101 -26.65 10.34 -4.59
C ALA A 101 -27.96 10.69 -5.32
N ASP A 102 -28.88 11.34 -4.61
CA ASP A 102 -30.11 11.91 -5.17
C ASP A 102 -30.25 13.40 -4.78
N PRO A 103 -29.98 14.35 -5.70
CA PRO A 103 -29.63 14.13 -7.11
C PRO A 103 -28.22 13.55 -7.28
N ARG A 104 -28.03 12.79 -8.37
CA ARG A 104 -26.74 12.20 -8.75
C ARG A 104 -25.64 13.26 -8.82
N GLU A 105 -24.52 13.00 -8.16
CA GLU A 105 -23.36 13.90 -8.10
C GLU A 105 -22.25 13.49 -9.08
N ILE A 106 -22.16 12.20 -9.42
CA ILE A 106 -21.20 11.64 -10.37
C ILE A 106 -21.96 10.88 -11.47
N GLU A 107 -21.71 11.27 -12.72
CA GLU A 107 -22.28 10.63 -13.89
C GLU A 107 -21.63 9.28 -14.18
N TYR A 108 -22.35 8.39 -14.89
CA TYR A 108 -21.88 7.03 -15.16
C TYR A 108 -20.48 6.98 -15.79
N SER A 109 -20.21 7.78 -16.82
CA SER A 109 -18.92 7.79 -17.50
C SER A 109 -17.77 8.22 -16.59
N ASP A 110 -18.05 9.13 -15.65
CA ASP A 110 -17.05 9.62 -14.71
C ASP A 110 -16.80 8.60 -13.60
N ALA A 111 -17.86 7.91 -13.13
CA ALA A 111 -17.73 6.82 -12.17
C ALA A 111 -16.95 5.64 -12.78
N GLU A 112 -17.24 5.29 -14.04
CA GLU A 112 -16.55 4.21 -14.75
C GLU A 112 -15.05 4.51 -14.90
N ALA A 113 -14.69 5.71 -15.38
CA ALA A 113 -13.30 6.10 -15.54
C ALA A 113 -12.53 6.17 -14.21
N GLN A 114 -13.20 6.60 -13.13
CA GLN A 114 -12.58 6.62 -11.80
C GLN A 114 -12.41 5.22 -11.23
N MET A 115 -13.42 4.34 -11.35
CA MET A 115 -13.29 2.95 -10.90
C MET A 115 -12.23 2.16 -11.67
N GLU A 116 -12.06 2.40 -12.98
CA GLU A 116 -10.92 1.86 -13.75
C GLU A 116 -9.57 2.31 -13.20
N THR A 117 -9.46 3.59 -12.81
CA THR A 117 -8.21 4.10 -12.23
C THR A 117 -7.92 3.42 -10.89
N ILE A 118 -8.93 3.28 -10.03
CA ILE A 118 -8.78 2.63 -8.73
C ILE A 118 -8.38 1.16 -8.90
N GLU A 119 -8.97 0.44 -9.84
CA GLU A 119 -8.59 -0.94 -10.19
C GLU A 119 -7.11 -1.02 -10.54
N VAL A 120 -6.66 -0.23 -11.53
CA VAL A 120 -5.27 -0.22 -12.00
C VAL A 120 -4.29 0.17 -10.89
N ASP A 121 -4.60 1.20 -10.11
CA ASP A 121 -3.73 1.66 -9.02
C ASP A 121 -3.68 0.63 -7.88
N THR A 122 -4.78 -0.08 -7.60
CA THR A 122 -4.79 -1.15 -6.59
C THR A 122 -3.96 -2.36 -7.04
N GLU A 123 -4.07 -2.75 -8.32
CA GLU A 123 -3.22 -3.80 -8.91
C GLU A 123 -1.73 -3.44 -8.83
N ALA A 124 -1.39 -2.18 -9.13
CA ALA A 124 -0.01 -1.71 -9.03
C ALA A 124 0.53 -1.78 -7.59
N LEU A 125 -0.30 -1.50 -6.59
CA LEU A 125 0.08 -1.67 -5.18
C LEU A 125 0.24 -3.16 -4.82
N ALA A 126 -0.63 -4.05 -5.33
CA ALA A 126 -0.50 -5.49 -5.11
C ALA A 126 0.82 -6.04 -5.69
N ASP A 127 1.17 -5.63 -6.91
CA ASP A 127 2.45 -5.93 -7.54
C ASP A 127 3.63 -5.39 -6.71
N GLN A 128 3.49 -4.18 -6.15
CA GLN A 128 4.51 -3.60 -5.29
C GLN A 128 4.73 -4.45 -4.04
N VAL A 129 3.66 -4.85 -3.34
CA VAL A 129 3.75 -5.73 -2.16
C VAL A 129 4.45 -7.04 -2.53
N ALA A 130 4.04 -7.69 -3.63
CA ALA A 130 4.64 -8.95 -4.07
C ALA A 130 6.13 -8.84 -4.43
N ALA A 131 6.60 -7.64 -4.81
CA ALA A 131 7.99 -7.37 -5.16
C ALA A 131 8.88 -6.95 -3.96
N MET A 132 8.32 -6.83 -2.76
CA MET A 132 9.07 -6.45 -1.57
C MET A 132 10.06 -7.54 -1.16
N THR A 133 11.19 -7.13 -0.61
CA THR A 133 12.11 -8.06 0.06
C THR A 133 11.62 -8.28 1.48
N VAL A 134 11.26 -9.53 1.80
CA VAL A 134 10.69 -9.89 3.11
C VAL A 134 11.81 -10.18 4.10
N PRO A 135 11.93 -9.42 5.20
CA PRO A 135 12.90 -9.72 6.24
C PRO A 135 12.56 -11.05 6.94
N ALA A 136 13.59 -11.76 7.39
CA ALA A 136 13.41 -13.06 8.02
C ALA A 136 12.49 -12.97 9.26
N GLY A 137 11.49 -13.86 9.33
CA GLY A 137 10.53 -13.91 10.43
C GLY A 137 9.22 -13.16 10.17
N PHE A 138 9.08 -12.46 9.05
CA PHE A 138 7.85 -11.75 8.64
C PHE A 138 7.10 -12.42 7.49
N GLU A 139 7.48 -13.63 7.08
CA GLU A 139 6.91 -14.31 5.92
C GLU A 139 5.40 -14.53 6.05
N THR A 140 4.93 -14.87 7.26
CA THR A 140 3.50 -15.05 7.54
C THR A 140 2.74 -13.72 7.44
N ASN A 141 3.27 -12.64 8.01
CA ASN A 141 2.65 -11.31 7.92
C ASN A 141 2.61 -10.83 6.47
N HIS A 142 3.71 -11.03 5.74
CA HIS A 142 3.79 -10.67 4.32
C HIS A 142 2.78 -11.44 3.47
N GLN A 143 2.58 -12.73 3.75
CA GLN A 143 1.55 -13.52 3.08
C GLN A 143 0.14 -12.99 3.36
N ALA A 144 -0.14 -12.58 4.60
CA ALA A 144 -1.43 -11.99 4.96
C ALA A 144 -1.65 -10.63 4.28
N LEU A 145 -0.62 -9.78 4.23
CA LEU A 145 -0.63 -8.50 3.50
C LEU A 145 -0.91 -8.70 2.00
N THR A 146 -0.21 -9.66 1.38
CA THR A 146 -0.41 -10.02 -0.03
C THR A 146 -1.85 -10.49 -0.26
N SER A 147 -2.36 -11.38 0.59
CA SER A 147 -3.73 -11.87 0.47
C SER A 147 -4.78 -10.76 0.62
N ALA A 148 -4.56 -9.79 1.53
CA ALA A 148 -5.48 -8.68 1.74
C ALA A 148 -5.48 -7.73 0.53
N ILE A 149 -4.31 -7.38 0.00
CA ILE A 149 -4.23 -6.47 -1.15
C ILE A 149 -4.73 -7.13 -2.46
N ASP A 150 -4.49 -8.42 -2.66
CA ASP A 150 -5.08 -9.19 -3.77
C ASP A 150 -6.62 -9.22 -3.67
N THR A 151 -7.15 -9.33 -2.45
CA THR A 151 -8.60 -9.27 -2.21
C THR A 151 -9.14 -7.88 -2.55
N ALA A 152 -8.42 -6.81 -2.19
CA ALA A 152 -8.79 -5.45 -2.57
C ALA A 152 -8.76 -5.26 -4.10
N ALA A 153 -7.73 -5.73 -4.79
CA ALA A 153 -7.63 -5.65 -6.25
C ALA A 153 -8.80 -6.39 -6.93
N GLY A 154 -9.10 -7.62 -6.49
CA GLY A 154 -10.26 -8.37 -6.99
C GLY A 154 -11.58 -7.64 -6.75
N ALA A 155 -11.76 -7.05 -5.57
CA ALA A 155 -12.96 -6.29 -5.25
C ALA A 155 -13.09 -4.98 -6.06
N ALA A 156 -11.99 -4.34 -6.46
CA ALA A 156 -12.02 -3.18 -7.36
C ALA A 156 -12.49 -3.56 -8.76
N SER A 157 -11.96 -4.65 -9.32
CA SER A 157 -12.43 -5.24 -10.58
C SER A 157 -13.92 -5.58 -10.51
N ASP A 158 -14.35 -6.23 -9.43
CA ASP A 158 -15.75 -6.61 -9.22
C ASP A 158 -16.67 -5.37 -9.08
N ALA A 159 -16.20 -4.29 -8.46
CA ALA A 159 -16.96 -3.05 -8.36
C ALA A 159 -17.16 -2.41 -9.74
N LEU A 160 -16.12 -2.34 -10.56
CA LEU A 160 -16.21 -1.84 -11.93
C LEU A 160 -17.11 -2.74 -12.80
N ALA A 161 -16.99 -4.06 -12.68
CA ALA A 161 -17.87 -5.01 -13.37
C ALA A 161 -19.33 -4.84 -12.93
N GLY A 162 -19.57 -4.63 -11.63
CA GLY A 162 -20.88 -4.34 -11.06
C GLY A 162 -21.47 -3.04 -11.58
N LEU A 163 -20.65 -1.99 -11.75
CA LEU A 163 -21.08 -0.72 -12.35
C LEU A 163 -21.53 -0.91 -13.81
N ARG A 164 -20.82 -1.73 -14.57
CA ARG A 164 -21.10 -2.04 -15.99
C ARG A 164 -22.25 -3.03 -16.19
N SER A 165 -22.74 -3.63 -15.12
CA SER A 165 -23.82 -4.61 -15.15
C SER A 165 -25.18 -3.94 -15.38
N ASP A 166 -26.15 -4.72 -15.87
CA ASP A 166 -27.56 -4.32 -15.95
C ASP A 166 -28.31 -4.47 -14.60
N ASP A 167 -27.58 -4.81 -13.53
CA ASP A 167 -28.09 -4.93 -12.16
C ASP A 167 -28.45 -3.55 -11.55
N GLU A 168 -29.29 -3.55 -10.51
CA GLU A 168 -29.72 -2.33 -9.81
C GLU A 168 -28.61 -1.69 -8.96
N GLY A 169 -27.39 -2.26 -8.98
CA GLY A 169 -26.20 -1.76 -8.27
C GLY A 169 -25.81 -2.61 -7.05
N GLU A 170 -26.52 -3.70 -6.78
CA GLU A 170 -26.23 -4.65 -5.69
C GLU A 170 -24.82 -5.23 -5.82
N LEU A 171 -24.41 -5.64 -7.02
CA LEU A 171 -23.08 -6.21 -7.26
C LEU A 171 -21.98 -5.19 -6.97
N ARG A 172 -22.15 -3.96 -7.47
CA ARG A 172 -21.20 -2.87 -7.24
C ARG A 172 -21.10 -2.56 -5.74
N GLN A 173 -22.23 -2.42 -5.04
CA GLN A 173 -22.24 -2.10 -3.62
C GLN A 173 -21.59 -3.21 -2.78
N ALA A 174 -21.87 -4.48 -3.07
CA ALA A 174 -21.21 -5.61 -2.40
C ALA A 174 -19.70 -5.59 -2.60
N ALA A 175 -19.23 -5.30 -3.82
CA ALA A 175 -17.81 -5.20 -4.13
C ALA A 175 -17.14 -3.99 -3.46
N VAL A 176 -17.79 -2.83 -3.39
CA VAL A 176 -17.28 -1.65 -2.65
C VAL A 176 -17.12 -1.95 -1.15
N VAL A 177 -18.07 -2.69 -0.55
CA VAL A 177 -17.95 -3.16 0.83
C VAL A 177 -16.78 -4.12 0.99
N ALA A 178 -16.61 -5.08 0.06
CA ALA A 178 -15.49 -6.01 0.08
C ALA A 178 -14.14 -5.29 -0.06
N TYR A 179 -14.03 -4.31 -0.95
CA TYR A 179 -12.84 -3.47 -1.13
C TYR A 179 -12.49 -2.73 0.17
N THR A 180 -13.51 -2.12 0.78
CA THR A 180 -13.37 -1.37 2.04
C THR A 180 -12.86 -2.27 3.16
N GLN A 181 -13.42 -3.48 3.29
CA GLN A 181 -12.99 -4.46 4.29
C GLN A 181 -11.57 -4.95 4.02
N ALA A 182 -11.22 -5.25 2.77
CA ALA A 182 -9.88 -5.73 2.41
C ALA A 182 -8.80 -4.67 2.70
N ALA A 183 -9.10 -3.39 2.45
CA ALA A 183 -8.19 -2.29 2.81
C ALA A 183 -8.05 -2.12 4.34
N ASP A 184 -9.12 -2.33 5.11
CA ASP A 184 -9.07 -2.32 6.58
C ASP A 184 -8.26 -3.52 7.13
N ASP A 185 -8.42 -4.69 6.51
CA ASP A 185 -7.66 -5.91 6.83
C ASP A 185 -6.16 -5.70 6.54
N PHE A 186 -5.82 -5.10 5.40
CA PHE A 186 -4.44 -4.74 5.06
C PHE A 186 -3.84 -3.78 6.11
N SER A 187 -4.56 -2.71 6.46
CA SER A 187 -4.09 -1.75 7.48
C SER A 187 -3.90 -2.42 8.85
N THR A 188 -4.80 -3.33 9.22
CA THR A 188 -4.69 -4.09 10.47
C THR A 188 -3.43 -4.95 10.46
N GLU A 189 -3.13 -5.59 9.34
CA GLU A 189 -1.96 -6.44 9.23
C GLU A 189 -0.64 -5.65 9.21
N VAL A 190 -0.63 -4.43 8.65
CA VAL A 190 0.51 -3.51 8.78
C VAL A 190 0.79 -3.20 10.25
N GLU A 191 -0.24 -2.91 11.04
CA GLU A 191 -0.07 -2.68 12.49
C GLU A 191 0.39 -3.94 13.24
N ASN A 192 -0.13 -5.12 12.89
CA ASN A 192 0.35 -6.39 13.45
C ASN A 192 1.83 -6.62 13.13
N THR A 193 2.26 -6.26 11.92
CA THR A 193 3.65 -6.37 11.48
C THR A 193 4.56 -5.43 12.28
N LYS A 194 4.14 -4.19 12.52
CA LYS A 194 4.87 -3.24 13.39
C LYS A 194 5.00 -3.75 14.82
N ILE A 195 3.93 -4.31 15.38
CA ILE A 195 3.94 -4.92 16.72
C ILE A 195 4.93 -6.10 16.76
N ALA A 196 4.93 -6.96 15.73
CA ALA A 196 5.86 -8.07 15.62
C ALA A 196 7.33 -7.60 15.51
N ALA A 197 7.57 -6.46 14.87
CA ALA A 197 8.88 -5.81 14.81
C ALA A 197 9.29 -5.10 16.11
N GLY A 198 8.40 -4.99 17.09
CA GLY A 198 8.64 -4.28 18.35
C GLY A 198 8.60 -2.76 18.22
N VAL A 199 7.99 -2.24 17.15
CA VAL A 199 7.74 -0.80 16.97
C VAL A 199 6.55 -0.41 17.86
N PRO A 200 6.63 0.68 18.64
CA PRO A 200 5.47 1.20 19.36
C PRO A 200 4.42 1.68 18.36
N THR A 201 3.19 1.19 18.47
CA THR A 201 2.06 1.73 17.71
C THR A 201 1.53 2.97 18.43
N ASP A 202 1.41 4.10 17.71
CA ASP A 202 0.78 5.31 18.25
C ASP A 202 -0.72 5.04 18.38
N GLY A 203 -1.19 4.86 19.62
CA GLY A 203 -2.61 4.67 19.95
C GLY A 203 -3.43 5.95 19.93
#